data_AF-A0A348UNM6-F1
#
_entry.id   AF-A0A348UNM6-F1
#
_cell.length_a   1.000
_cell.length_b   1.000
_cell.length_c   1.000
_cell.angle_alpha   90.00
_cell.angle_beta   90.00
_cell.angle_gamma   90.00
#
_symmetry.space_group_name_H-M   'P 1'
#
loop_
_entity.id
_entity.type
_entity.pdbx_description
1 polymer ?
#
loop_
_entity_poly.entity_id
_entity_poly.type
_entity_poly.pdbx_seq_one_letter_code
_entity_poly.pdbx_strand_id
1 'polypeptide(L)'
;MDDVLITGSDGPVTPIERLRAEELEAFRANLDDRGKAWLDRSGFRAKAGQTAWLPDADGMPARVLVGVEGAPSLATLGGLPLTLPAGAYAVRGPLTELEALGWATGAYQFARYREASREAAQLILPAQLDAGALDALAFATALARDLINTPAADMLPSHLAAEAEALAERHGATCNVLVGDELLDAGLNTIHAVGRAAADDPRLIDIEWGNSDHPEVVLIGKGVCFDSGGLDIKPPGAMRTMKKDMGGAAHVLGLAHLVMSARLPVRLRVLVPAVENAIAGNAFRPGDVIATRKGLTVEIDNTDAEGRLVLCDAMAIAAERNPALMIDFATLTGAARTAVGTELAAMFSNDDAVAHAIATAGSAVDDPVWRLPLHQPYAAMLESKVADLVNSASSPYAGAITAALFLERFAAGLPWVHFDIMAWNLRARPGRPEGGEAMGMRAVFEYLRSRFTP
;
A
#
# COMPACT_ATOMS: atom_id res chain seq x y z
N MET A 1 2.15 6.46 -15.83
CA MET A 1 3.39 6.95 -15.16
C MET A 1 4.60 6.84 -16.07
N ASP A 2 4.39 6.23 -17.25
CA ASP A 2 5.35 6.13 -18.33
C ASP A 2 6.01 7.49 -18.59
N ASP A 3 7.31 7.44 -18.87
CA ASP A 3 8.17 8.56 -19.25
C ASP A 3 8.42 9.64 -18.19
N VAL A 4 8.16 9.40 -16.91
CA VAL A 4 8.52 10.34 -15.83
C VAL A 4 10.00 10.23 -15.42
N LEU A 5 10.55 9.01 -15.46
CA LEU A 5 11.97 8.74 -15.27
C LEU A 5 12.57 8.35 -16.63
N ILE A 6 13.60 9.04 -17.08
CA ILE A 6 14.17 8.91 -18.42
C ILE A 6 15.68 8.75 -18.37
N THR A 7 16.30 8.07 -19.33
CA THR A 7 17.76 7.85 -19.35
C THR A 7 18.52 8.88 -20.20
N GLY A 8 17.80 9.73 -20.93
CA GLY A 8 18.35 10.77 -21.79
C GLY A 8 17.26 11.70 -22.32
N SER A 9 17.66 12.83 -22.91
CA SER A 9 16.75 13.79 -23.55
C SER A 9 17.42 14.39 -24.78
N ASP A 10 16.66 14.52 -25.87
CA ASP A 10 17.07 15.22 -27.08
C ASP A 10 16.90 16.75 -26.97
N GLY A 11 16.16 17.20 -25.95
CA GLY A 11 15.91 18.60 -25.64
C GLY A 11 16.84 19.18 -24.57
N PRO A 12 16.67 20.47 -24.21
CA PRO A 12 17.45 21.07 -23.14
C PRO A 12 17.17 20.38 -21.80
N VAL A 13 18.23 20.11 -21.04
CA VAL A 13 18.15 19.52 -19.70
C VAL A 13 18.40 20.59 -18.65
N THR A 14 17.44 20.80 -17.76
CA THR A 14 17.56 21.76 -16.67
C THR A 14 18.19 21.11 -15.44
N PRO A 15 19.36 21.56 -14.96
CA PRO A 15 19.94 21.00 -13.75
C PRO A 15 19.17 21.41 -12.49
N ILE A 16 19.04 20.45 -11.57
CA ILE A 16 18.52 20.61 -10.22
C ILE A 16 19.70 20.60 -9.24
N GLU A 17 19.78 21.61 -8.39
CA GLU A 17 20.82 21.76 -7.37
C GLU A 17 20.16 21.71 -5.98
N ARG A 18 20.49 20.66 -5.23
CA ARG A 18 20.00 20.47 -3.86
C ARG A 18 20.91 21.25 -2.91
N LEU A 19 20.32 22.00 -1.99
CA LEU A 19 21.06 22.82 -1.03
C LEU A 19 20.47 22.66 0.37
N ARG A 20 21.34 22.43 1.34
CA ARG A 20 20.98 22.55 2.76
C ARG A 20 21.07 24.00 3.22
N ALA A 21 20.38 24.34 4.30
CA ALA A 21 20.38 25.69 4.85
C ALA A 21 21.80 26.17 5.21
N GLU A 22 22.62 25.29 5.75
CA GLU A 22 24.02 25.56 6.13
C GLU A 22 24.96 25.75 4.91
N GLU A 23 24.59 25.24 3.75
CA GLU A 23 25.38 25.35 2.50
C GLU A 23 25.06 26.64 1.74
N LEU A 24 23.95 27.31 2.07
CA LEU A 24 23.42 28.42 1.28
C LEU A 24 24.39 29.61 1.19
N GLU A 25 25.04 29.99 2.29
CA GLU A 25 25.96 31.13 2.28
C GLU A 25 27.22 30.83 1.43
N ALA A 26 27.77 29.63 1.54
CA ALA A 26 28.89 29.19 0.70
C ALA A 26 28.50 29.12 -0.78
N PHE A 27 27.28 28.62 -1.07
CA PHE A 27 26.74 28.62 -2.43
C PHE A 27 26.58 30.04 -2.98
N ARG A 28 26.00 30.96 -2.18
CA ARG A 28 25.81 32.38 -2.55
C ARG A 28 27.13 33.09 -2.83
N ALA A 29 28.20 32.74 -2.12
CA ALA A 29 29.53 33.34 -2.35
C ALA A 29 30.07 33.08 -3.76
N ASN A 30 29.65 31.97 -4.39
CA ASN A 30 30.07 31.58 -5.75
C ASN A 30 29.16 32.13 -6.86
N LEU A 31 28.12 32.89 -6.51
CA LEU A 31 27.23 33.54 -7.48
C LEU A 31 27.75 34.94 -7.84
N ASP A 32 27.43 35.39 -9.05
CA ASP A 32 27.56 36.79 -9.43
C ASP A 32 26.51 37.67 -8.70
N ASP A 33 26.66 38.99 -8.80
CA ASP A 33 25.76 39.92 -8.10
C ASP A 33 24.31 39.78 -8.54
N ARG A 34 24.08 39.38 -9.81
CA ARG A 34 22.76 39.09 -10.34
C ARG A 34 22.13 37.88 -9.66
N GLY A 35 22.84 36.77 -9.56
CA GLY A 35 22.39 35.54 -8.89
C GLY A 35 22.11 35.77 -7.40
N LYS A 36 22.96 36.53 -6.72
CA LYS A 36 22.74 36.92 -5.31
C LYS A 36 21.46 37.72 -5.15
N ALA A 37 21.29 38.80 -5.93
CA ALA A 37 20.11 39.64 -5.90
C ALA A 37 18.83 38.86 -6.26
N TRP A 38 18.93 37.89 -7.17
CA TRP A 38 17.83 37.01 -7.53
C TRP A 38 17.36 36.15 -6.35
N LEU A 39 18.29 35.48 -5.67
CA LEU A 39 17.96 34.65 -4.49
C LEU A 39 17.39 35.47 -3.33
N ASP A 40 17.88 36.70 -3.15
CA ASP A 40 17.34 37.61 -2.13
C ASP A 40 15.89 37.97 -2.42
N ARG A 41 15.58 38.30 -3.69
CA ARG A 41 14.22 38.62 -4.14
C ARG A 41 13.29 37.41 -4.16
N SER A 42 13.79 36.22 -4.50
CA SER A 42 13.00 34.99 -4.47
C SER A 42 12.71 34.52 -3.03
N GLY A 43 13.39 35.09 -2.03
CA GLY A 43 13.24 34.68 -0.64
C GLY A 43 13.75 33.27 -0.39
N PHE A 44 14.65 32.74 -1.23
CA PHE A 44 15.19 31.40 -1.07
C PHE A 44 16.04 31.33 0.19
N ARG A 45 15.74 30.36 1.06
CA ARG A 45 16.45 30.11 2.32
C ARG A 45 16.85 28.64 2.47
N ALA A 46 16.79 27.87 1.38
CA ALA A 46 17.06 26.43 1.36
C ALA A 46 16.26 25.64 2.41
N LYS A 47 15.03 26.08 2.73
CA LYS A 47 14.11 25.29 3.56
C LYS A 47 13.69 24.03 2.80
N ALA A 48 13.51 22.90 3.49
CA ALA A 48 13.10 21.65 2.87
C ALA A 48 11.86 21.82 1.96
N GLY A 49 11.98 21.41 0.69
CA GLY A 49 10.94 21.53 -0.33
C GLY A 49 10.75 22.93 -0.92
N GLN A 50 11.45 23.96 -0.42
CA GLN A 50 11.47 25.28 -1.05
C GLN A 50 12.23 25.19 -2.38
N THR A 51 11.68 25.80 -3.42
CA THR A 51 12.33 25.87 -4.73
C THR A 51 12.62 27.31 -5.13
N ALA A 52 13.65 27.49 -5.96
CA ALA A 52 13.91 28.76 -6.64
C ALA A 52 14.56 28.50 -8.00
N TRP A 53 14.20 29.28 -9.01
CA TRP A 53 14.96 29.31 -10.25
C TRP A 53 16.21 30.15 -10.05
N LEU A 54 17.29 29.84 -10.77
CA LEU A 54 18.48 30.67 -10.87
C LEU A 54 18.72 30.98 -12.36
N PRO A 55 18.80 32.26 -12.74
CA PRO A 55 18.98 32.62 -14.14
C PRO A 55 20.42 32.42 -14.62
N ASP A 56 20.61 32.34 -15.94
CA ASP A 56 21.91 32.49 -16.59
C ASP A 56 22.31 33.98 -16.76
N ALA A 57 23.42 34.20 -17.48
CA ALA A 57 23.95 35.53 -17.76
C ALA A 57 22.99 36.41 -18.56
N ASP A 58 22.14 35.82 -19.41
CA ASP A 58 21.15 36.53 -20.23
C ASP A 58 19.85 36.78 -19.43
N GLY A 59 19.62 36.03 -18.36
CA GLY A 59 18.45 36.16 -17.49
C GLY A 59 17.42 35.07 -17.65
N MET A 60 17.70 34.06 -18.46
CA MET A 60 16.80 32.95 -18.70
C MET A 60 16.89 31.95 -17.55
N PRO A 61 15.79 31.30 -17.14
CA PRO A 61 15.82 30.27 -16.10
C PRO A 61 16.72 29.12 -16.53
N ALA A 62 17.85 28.95 -15.85
CA ALA A 62 18.89 28.02 -16.26
C ALA A 62 19.04 26.83 -15.30
N ARG A 63 18.73 27.01 -14.01
CA ARG A 63 18.85 25.97 -12.99
C ARG A 63 17.73 26.07 -11.96
N VAL A 64 17.36 24.96 -11.35
CA VAL A 64 16.42 24.91 -10.23
C VAL A 64 17.20 24.61 -8.96
N LEU A 65 17.04 25.44 -7.93
CA LEU A 65 17.50 25.17 -6.58
C LEU A 65 16.37 24.51 -5.78
N VAL A 66 16.71 23.51 -4.97
CA VAL A 66 15.79 22.81 -4.08
C VAL A 66 16.40 22.76 -2.68
N GLY A 67 15.69 23.31 -1.70
CA GLY A 67 16.08 23.19 -0.30
C GLY A 67 15.85 21.77 0.21
N VAL A 68 16.84 21.19 0.88
CA VAL A 68 16.79 19.82 1.42
C VAL A 68 17.25 19.79 2.88
N GLU A 69 16.75 18.82 3.63
CA GLU A 69 17.09 18.59 5.04
C GLU A 69 17.14 17.09 5.32
N GLY A 70 17.94 16.68 6.31
CA GLY A 70 18.00 15.29 6.75
C GLY A 70 18.62 14.34 5.73
N ALA A 71 18.29 13.05 5.84
CA ALA A 71 18.68 12.04 4.85
C ALA A 71 17.75 12.10 3.61
N PRO A 72 18.22 11.67 2.43
CA PRO A 72 17.38 11.54 1.24
C PRO A 72 16.13 10.69 1.54
N SER A 73 14.98 11.14 1.03
CA SER A 73 13.67 10.51 1.22
C SER A 73 12.81 10.70 -0.02
N LEU A 74 11.62 10.09 -0.08
CA LEU A 74 10.66 10.36 -1.15
C LEU A 74 10.31 11.85 -1.24
N ALA A 75 10.26 12.52 -0.08
CA ALA A 75 9.86 13.92 -0.01
C ALA A 75 10.90 14.88 -0.61
N THR A 76 12.16 14.46 -0.71
CA THR A 76 13.27 15.31 -1.17
C THR A 76 13.03 15.87 -2.56
N LEU A 77 12.54 15.04 -3.50
CA LEU A 77 12.20 15.48 -4.87
C LEU A 77 10.72 15.29 -5.22
N GLY A 78 9.93 14.59 -4.41
CA GLY A 78 8.56 14.22 -4.79
C GLY A 78 7.56 15.39 -4.86
N GLY A 79 7.93 16.60 -4.47
CA GLY A 79 7.09 17.80 -4.64
C GLY A 79 7.29 18.50 -6.00
N LEU A 80 8.30 18.10 -6.76
CA LEU A 80 8.75 18.79 -7.97
C LEU A 80 7.99 18.45 -9.26
N PRO A 81 7.62 17.18 -9.55
CA PRO A 81 7.16 16.79 -10.88
C PRO A 81 5.96 17.57 -11.41
N LEU A 82 5.01 17.93 -10.54
CA LEU A 82 3.81 18.70 -10.90
C LEU A 82 3.91 20.19 -10.55
N THR A 83 5.02 20.63 -9.95
CA THR A 83 5.28 22.04 -9.62
C THR A 83 6.16 22.69 -10.69
N LEU A 84 7.19 21.98 -11.17
CA LEU A 84 8.07 22.43 -12.23
C LEU A 84 7.35 22.45 -13.59
N PRO A 85 7.74 23.33 -14.54
CA PRO A 85 7.33 23.23 -15.94
C PRO A 85 7.63 21.84 -16.53
N ALA A 86 6.84 21.44 -17.54
CA ALA A 86 7.16 20.23 -18.29
C ALA A 86 8.54 20.38 -18.97
N GLY A 87 9.30 19.29 -19.00
CA GLY A 87 10.67 19.27 -19.51
C GLY A 87 11.57 18.27 -18.79
N ALA A 88 12.79 18.11 -19.28
CA ALA A 88 13.78 17.20 -18.73
C ALA A 88 14.67 17.89 -17.68
N TYR A 89 14.86 17.24 -16.55
CA TYR A 89 15.67 17.73 -15.44
C TYR A 89 16.72 16.72 -15.01
N ALA A 90 17.89 17.19 -14.56
CA ALA A 90 18.94 16.32 -14.04
C ALA A 90 19.47 16.83 -12.71
N VAL A 91 19.57 15.96 -11.71
CA VAL A 91 20.15 16.34 -10.41
C VAL A 91 21.67 16.47 -10.52
N ARG A 92 22.21 17.58 -10.01
CA ARG A 92 23.66 17.75 -9.83
C ARG A 92 24.14 16.92 -8.63
N GLY A 93 25.19 16.13 -8.85
CA GLY A 93 25.73 15.22 -7.85
C GLY A 93 25.00 13.87 -7.81
N PRO A 94 25.23 13.04 -6.78
CA PRO A 94 24.67 11.70 -6.69
C PRO A 94 23.15 11.73 -6.49
N LEU A 95 22.40 11.00 -7.30
CA LEU A 95 20.96 10.79 -7.12
C LEU A 95 20.73 9.46 -6.41
N THR A 96 19.90 9.45 -5.36
CA THR A 96 19.52 8.21 -4.67
C THR A 96 18.25 7.59 -5.26
N GLU A 97 18.05 6.29 -5.03
CA GLU A 97 16.81 5.60 -5.42
C GLU A 97 15.57 6.22 -4.78
N LEU A 98 15.64 6.62 -3.50
CA LEU A 98 14.53 7.27 -2.80
C LEU A 98 14.15 8.61 -3.40
N GLU A 99 15.13 9.41 -3.82
CA GLU A 99 14.85 10.68 -4.51
C GLU A 99 14.20 10.46 -5.87
N ALA A 100 14.71 9.49 -6.65
CA ALA A 100 14.15 9.15 -7.95
C ALA A 100 12.73 8.58 -7.83
N LEU A 101 12.49 7.66 -6.89
CA LEU A 101 11.17 7.12 -6.61
C LEU A 101 10.23 8.20 -6.07
N GLY A 102 10.74 9.13 -5.26
CA GLY A 102 10.01 10.30 -4.80
C GLY A 102 9.48 11.13 -5.97
N TRP A 103 10.33 11.38 -6.96
CA TRP A 103 9.93 12.05 -8.20
C TRP A 103 8.85 11.25 -8.95
N ALA A 104 9.06 9.96 -9.20
CA ALA A 104 8.07 9.14 -9.91
C ALA A 104 6.70 9.12 -9.20
N THR A 105 6.70 8.85 -7.90
CA THR A 105 5.46 8.80 -7.10
C THR A 105 4.80 10.17 -6.93
N GLY A 106 5.58 11.26 -6.97
CA GLY A 106 5.09 12.64 -6.97
C GLY A 106 4.48 13.09 -8.29
N ALA A 107 4.78 12.42 -9.40
CA ALA A 107 4.18 12.66 -10.70
C ALA A 107 2.83 11.96 -10.90
N TYR A 108 2.46 11.05 -9.98
CA TYR A 108 1.20 10.31 -10.06
C TYR A 108 -0.01 11.26 -10.08
N GLN A 109 -0.89 11.05 -11.07
CA GLN A 109 -2.18 11.71 -11.18
C GLN A 109 -3.23 10.65 -11.51
N PHE A 110 -4.30 10.57 -10.71
CA PHE A 110 -5.41 9.68 -11.00
C PHE A 110 -6.32 10.30 -12.08
N ALA A 111 -6.06 9.96 -13.34
CA ALA A 111 -6.69 10.58 -14.51
C ALA A 111 -7.83 9.75 -15.15
N ARG A 112 -8.37 8.75 -14.44
CA ARG A 112 -9.41 7.85 -14.98
C ARG A 112 -10.75 8.55 -15.27
N TYR A 113 -11.12 9.54 -14.45
CA TYR A 113 -12.42 10.23 -14.53
C TYR A 113 -12.33 11.70 -14.93
N ARG A 114 -11.11 12.24 -15.01
CA ARG A 114 -10.80 13.62 -15.41
C ARG A 114 -9.44 13.62 -16.06
N GLU A 115 -9.24 14.49 -17.04
CA GLU A 115 -7.93 14.70 -17.66
C GLU A 115 -6.88 15.05 -16.60
N ALA A 116 -5.64 14.62 -16.86
CA ALA A 116 -4.50 15.02 -16.04
C ALA A 116 -4.41 16.54 -16.00
N SER A 117 -4.14 17.10 -14.82
CA SER A 117 -4.14 18.55 -14.62
C SER A 117 -3.07 19.27 -15.43
N ARG A 118 -1.96 18.56 -15.70
CA ARG A 118 -0.82 18.99 -16.49
C ARG A 118 0.11 17.82 -16.80
N GLU A 119 0.99 18.03 -17.78
CA GLU A 119 2.15 17.18 -18.00
C GLU A 119 3.16 17.34 -16.84
N ALA A 120 3.71 16.21 -16.40
CA ALA A 120 4.71 16.15 -15.34
C ALA A 120 6.12 16.43 -15.91
N ALA A 121 6.97 17.04 -15.10
CA ALA A 121 8.39 17.13 -15.40
C ALA A 121 9.05 15.74 -15.37
N GLN A 122 10.07 15.55 -16.21
CA GLN A 122 10.81 14.30 -16.34
C GLN A 122 12.16 14.40 -15.61
N LEU A 123 12.60 13.32 -14.98
CA LEU A 123 13.90 13.23 -14.30
C LEU A 123 14.84 12.30 -15.05
N ILE A 124 16.03 12.81 -15.37
CA ILE A 124 17.12 12.05 -15.96
C ILE A 124 17.73 11.16 -14.88
N LEU A 125 17.62 9.85 -15.08
CA LEU A 125 18.26 8.83 -14.27
C LEU A 125 19.72 8.64 -14.71
N PRO A 126 20.67 8.69 -13.76
CA PRO A 126 22.05 8.34 -14.05
C PRO A 126 22.18 6.82 -14.20
N ALA A 127 23.12 6.37 -15.03
CA ALA A 127 23.28 4.96 -15.42
C ALA A 127 23.57 3.98 -14.27
N GLN A 128 23.91 4.48 -13.08
CA GLN A 128 24.17 3.67 -11.89
C GLN A 128 22.89 3.22 -11.16
N LEU A 129 21.75 3.87 -11.43
CA LEU A 129 20.47 3.46 -10.86
C LEU A 129 19.79 2.45 -11.78
N ASP A 130 19.20 1.42 -11.18
CA ASP A 130 18.41 0.43 -11.90
C ASP A 130 17.04 1.02 -12.25
N ALA A 131 16.89 1.46 -13.51
CA ALA A 131 15.63 2.00 -14.02
C ALA A 131 14.49 0.98 -13.93
N GLY A 132 14.77 -0.31 -14.19
CA GLY A 132 13.74 -1.36 -14.13
C GLY A 132 13.23 -1.59 -12.72
N ALA A 133 14.12 -1.56 -11.72
CA ALA A 133 13.72 -1.65 -10.31
C ALA A 133 12.90 -0.43 -9.86
N LEU A 134 13.29 0.78 -10.27
CA LEU A 134 12.55 2.01 -9.99
C LEU A 134 11.17 2.03 -10.65
N ASP A 135 11.07 1.57 -11.90
CA ASP A 135 9.81 1.46 -12.63
C ASP A 135 8.87 0.44 -11.97
N ALA A 136 9.39 -0.70 -11.50
CA ALA A 136 8.59 -1.67 -10.75
C ALA A 136 8.06 -1.09 -9.43
N LEU A 137 8.88 -0.34 -8.69
CA LEU A 137 8.48 0.34 -7.46
C LEU A 137 7.42 1.43 -7.71
N ALA A 138 7.60 2.23 -8.75
CA ALA A 138 6.63 3.23 -9.17
C ALA A 138 5.32 2.57 -9.60
N PHE A 139 5.38 1.55 -10.46
CA PHE A 139 4.22 0.81 -10.94
C PHE A 139 3.43 0.18 -9.80
N ALA A 140 4.08 -0.54 -8.88
CA ALA A 140 3.41 -1.15 -7.73
C ALA A 140 2.68 -0.10 -6.87
N THR A 141 3.31 1.07 -6.68
CA THR A 141 2.71 2.18 -5.94
C THR A 141 1.50 2.75 -6.69
N ALA A 142 1.58 2.98 -8.00
CA ALA A 142 0.43 3.42 -8.78
C ALA A 142 -0.68 2.39 -8.82
N LEU A 143 -0.37 1.11 -9.00
CA LEU A 143 -1.38 0.04 -9.01
C LEU A 143 -2.20 0.10 -7.73
N ALA A 144 -1.54 0.16 -6.57
CA ALA A 144 -2.26 0.29 -5.30
C ALA A 144 -3.13 1.56 -5.26
N ARG A 145 -2.58 2.71 -5.68
CA ARG A 145 -3.32 3.98 -5.71
C ARG A 145 -4.51 3.96 -6.68
N ASP A 146 -4.36 3.42 -7.88
CA ASP A 146 -5.39 3.35 -8.91
C ASP A 146 -6.54 2.47 -8.47
N LEU A 147 -6.25 1.29 -7.94
CA LEU A 147 -7.27 0.37 -7.43
C LEU A 147 -8.06 1.02 -6.28
N ILE A 148 -7.39 1.67 -5.32
CA ILE A 148 -8.04 2.35 -4.18
C ILE A 148 -8.82 3.61 -4.61
N ASN A 149 -8.29 4.37 -5.59
CA ASN A 149 -8.91 5.61 -6.05
C ASN A 149 -10.11 5.37 -6.94
N THR A 150 -10.18 4.21 -7.61
CA THR A 150 -11.32 3.83 -8.44
C THR A 150 -12.57 3.71 -7.56
N PRO A 151 -13.65 4.47 -7.85
CA PRO A 151 -14.94 4.30 -7.21
C PRO A 151 -15.41 2.84 -7.24
N ALA A 152 -16.05 2.39 -6.16
CA ALA A 152 -16.48 1.00 -6.03
C ALA A 152 -17.33 0.49 -7.21
N ALA A 153 -18.18 1.34 -7.80
CA ALA A 153 -18.98 0.97 -8.97
C ALA A 153 -18.15 0.46 -10.17
N ASP A 154 -16.89 0.88 -10.27
CA ASP A 154 -15.94 0.46 -11.30
C ASP A 154 -14.79 -0.40 -10.74
N MET A 155 -14.91 -0.85 -9.48
CA MET A 155 -13.93 -1.66 -8.75
C MET A 155 -14.62 -2.66 -7.79
N LEU A 156 -15.76 -3.22 -8.20
CA LEU A 156 -16.45 -4.34 -7.53
C LEU A 156 -15.61 -5.65 -7.60
N PRO A 157 -15.99 -6.73 -6.88
CA PRO A 157 -15.21 -7.97 -6.84
C PRO A 157 -14.78 -8.53 -8.21
N SER A 158 -15.66 -8.48 -9.21
CA SER A 158 -15.34 -8.89 -10.59
C SER A 158 -14.26 -8.05 -11.25
N HIS A 159 -14.27 -6.74 -11.04
CA HIS A 159 -13.25 -5.83 -11.56
C HIS A 159 -11.91 -6.06 -10.86
N LEU A 160 -11.92 -6.24 -9.53
CA LEU A 160 -10.69 -6.54 -8.78
C LEU A 160 -10.07 -7.88 -9.21
N ALA A 161 -10.89 -8.88 -9.53
CA ALA A 161 -10.42 -10.14 -10.11
C ALA A 161 -9.78 -9.93 -11.50
N ALA A 162 -10.40 -9.13 -12.38
CA ALA A 162 -9.83 -8.82 -13.69
C ALA A 162 -8.46 -8.11 -13.60
N GLU A 163 -8.29 -7.19 -12.65
CA GLU A 163 -7.00 -6.53 -12.38
C GLU A 163 -5.94 -7.53 -11.88
N ALA A 164 -6.35 -8.48 -11.04
CA ALA A 164 -5.49 -9.54 -10.53
C ALA A 164 -5.07 -10.54 -11.63
N GLU A 165 -6.01 -10.92 -12.51
CA GLU A 165 -5.76 -11.76 -13.69
C GLU A 165 -4.78 -11.08 -14.66
N ALA A 166 -4.99 -9.79 -14.95
CA ALA A 166 -4.07 -9.01 -15.80
C ALA A 166 -2.67 -8.91 -15.19
N LEU A 167 -2.57 -8.78 -13.87
CA LEU A 167 -1.28 -8.82 -13.18
C LEU A 167 -0.62 -10.20 -13.28
N ALA A 168 -1.40 -11.28 -13.13
CA ALA A 168 -0.88 -12.64 -13.25
C ALA A 168 -0.37 -12.91 -14.68
N GLU A 169 -1.15 -12.54 -15.71
CA GLU A 169 -0.76 -12.68 -17.12
C GLU A 169 0.55 -11.94 -17.41
N ARG A 170 0.70 -10.70 -16.93
CA ARG A 170 1.92 -9.89 -17.07
C ARG A 170 3.19 -10.64 -16.62
N HIS A 171 3.07 -11.48 -15.60
CA HIS A 171 4.21 -12.18 -14.98
C HIS A 171 4.28 -13.67 -15.31
N GLY A 172 3.37 -14.17 -16.16
CA GLY A 172 3.25 -15.59 -16.45
C GLY A 172 2.87 -16.43 -15.21
N ALA A 173 2.17 -15.81 -14.26
CA ALA A 173 1.60 -16.50 -13.10
C ALA A 173 0.27 -17.17 -13.47
N THR A 174 -0.15 -18.14 -12.67
CA THR A 174 -1.51 -18.70 -12.77
C THR A 174 -2.45 -17.89 -11.87
N CYS A 175 -3.71 -17.74 -12.28
CA CYS A 175 -4.75 -17.09 -11.47
C CYS A 175 -6.03 -17.93 -11.55
N ASN A 176 -6.47 -18.45 -10.42
CA ASN A 176 -7.74 -19.16 -10.28
C ASN A 176 -8.70 -18.30 -9.46
N VAL A 177 -9.99 -18.30 -9.83
CA VAL A 177 -11.01 -17.52 -9.13
C VAL A 177 -12.19 -18.43 -8.80
N LEU A 178 -12.51 -18.54 -7.50
CA LEU A 178 -13.72 -19.22 -7.02
C LEU A 178 -14.83 -18.20 -6.84
N VAL A 179 -16.01 -18.41 -7.41
CA VAL A 179 -17.08 -17.40 -7.45
C VAL A 179 -18.39 -17.90 -6.83
N GLY A 180 -19.05 -17.06 -6.03
CA GLY A 180 -20.38 -17.32 -5.52
C GLY A 180 -20.44 -18.61 -4.71
N ASP A 181 -21.34 -19.52 -5.08
CA ASP A 181 -21.58 -20.77 -4.35
C ASP A 181 -20.39 -21.76 -4.41
N GLU A 182 -19.45 -21.60 -5.35
CA GLU A 182 -18.20 -22.38 -5.37
C GLU A 182 -17.37 -22.17 -4.08
N LEU A 183 -17.54 -21.01 -3.43
CA LEU A 183 -16.93 -20.73 -2.13
C LEU A 183 -17.47 -21.68 -1.05
N LEU A 184 -18.75 -22.02 -1.08
CA LEU A 184 -19.36 -22.95 -0.12
C LEU A 184 -18.83 -24.37 -0.31
N ASP A 185 -18.68 -24.81 -1.57
CA ASP A 185 -18.08 -26.11 -1.89
C ASP A 185 -16.62 -26.18 -1.43
N ALA A 186 -15.90 -25.07 -1.48
CA ALA A 186 -14.57 -24.91 -0.93
C ALA A 186 -14.55 -24.63 0.58
N GLY A 187 -15.67 -24.66 1.29
CA GLY A 187 -15.75 -24.39 2.74
C GLY A 187 -15.34 -22.97 3.16
N LEU A 188 -15.32 -22.02 2.22
CA LEU A 188 -15.00 -20.61 2.38
C LEU A 188 -16.27 -19.81 2.76
N ASN A 189 -16.95 -20.28 3.79
CA ASN A 189 -18.29 -19.82 4.15
C ASN A 189 -18.32 -18.36 4.64
N THR A 190 -17.25 -17.85 5.27
CA THR A 190 -17.23 -16.47 5.75
C THR A 190 -17.10 -15.47 4.60
N ILE A 191 -16.34 -15.82 3.55
CA ILE A 191 -16.23 -15.02 2.33
C ILE A 191 -17.60 -14.94 1.65
N HIS A 192 -18.27 -16.08 1.48
CA HIS A 192 -19.63 -16.14 0.92
C HIS A 192 -20.61 -15.31 1.74
N ALA A 193 -20.67 -15.56 3.05
CA ALA A 193 -21.68 -14.94 3.92
C ALA A 193 -21.57 -13.41 3.98
N VAL A 194 -20.35 -12.86 3.96
CA VAL A 194 -20.13 -11.41 3.93
C VAL A 194 -20.60 -10.81 2.61
N GLY A 195 -20.24 -11.42 1.47
CA GLY A 195 -20.50 -10.82 0.16
C GLY A 195 -21.83 -11.19 -0.51
N ARG A 196 -22.56 -12.21 -0.04
CA ARG A 196 -23.79 -12.72 -0.69
C ARG A 196 -24.91 -11.69 -0.86
N ALA A 197 -24.85 -10.57 -0.13
CA ALA A 197 -25.86 -9.51 -0.19
C ALA A 197 -25.67 -8.56 -1.38
N ALA A 198 -24.47 -8.51 -1.95
CA ALA A 198 -24.14 -7.65 -3.06
C ALA A 198 -24.69 -8.19 -4.38
N ALA A 199 -24.78 -7.32 -5.40
CA ALA A 199 -25.18 -7.72 -6.75
C ALA A 199 -24.03 -8.38 -7.55
N ASP A 200 -22.79 -8.07 -7.20
CA ASP A 200 -21.60 -8.72 -7.78
C ASP A 200 -21.11 -9.80 -6.80
N ASP A 201 -21.03 -11.03 -7.31
CA ASP A 201 -20.83 -12.21 -6.46
C ASP A 201 -19.47 -12.17 -5.73
N PRO A 202 -19.44 -12.62 -4.45
CA PRO A 202 -18.20 -12.78 -3.71
C PRO A 202 -17.29 -13.80 -4.39
N ARG A 203 -15.97 -13.62 -4.22
CA ARG A 203 -14.99 -14.52 -4.80
C ARG A 203 -13.69 -14.60 -4.00
N LEU A 204 -12.96 -15.68 -4.21
CA LEU A 204 -11.57 -15.81 -3.78
C LEU A 204 -10.68 -15.84 -5.03
N ILE A 205 -9.78 -14.88 -5.13
CA ILE A 205 -8.73 -14.84 -6.16
C ILE A 205 -7.49 -15.53 -5.59
N ASP A 206 -6.90 -16.45 -6.35
CA ASP A 206 -5.71 -17.22 -5.98
C ASP A 206 -4.67 -17.20 -7.10
N ILE A 207 -3.61 -16.40 -6.92
CA ILE A 207 -2.49 -16.30 -7.86
C ILE A 207 -1.34 -17.17 -7.37
N GLU A 208 -0.76 -17.98 -8.25
CA GLU A 208 0.46 -18.73 -7.95
C GLU A 208 1.59 -18.43 -8.95
N TRP A 209 2.80 -18.25 -8.43
CA TRP A 209 4.00 -17.99 -9.23
C TRP A 209 5.26 -18.56 -8.58
N GLY A 210 6.27 -18.87 -9.39
CA GLY A 210 7.61 -19.25 -8.93
C GLY A 210 7.86 -20.76 -8.87
N ASN A 211 9.06 -21.14 -8.44
CA ASN A 211 9.49 -22.54 -8.37
C ASN A 211 8.89 -23.24 -7.15
N SER A 212 8.30 -24.43 -7.34
CA SER A 212 7.72 -25.23 -6.26
C SER A 212 8.72 -25.66 -5.18
N ASP A 213 10.01 -25.71 -5.51
CA ASP A 213 11.09 -26.11 -4.58
C ASP A 213 11.56 -24.96 -3.67
N HIS A 214 11.16 -23.73 -3.96
CA HIS A 214 11.51 -22.56 -3.16
C HIS A 214 10.61 -22.42 -1.92
N PRO A 215 11.06 -21.71 -0.87
CA PRO A 215 10.22 -21.41 0.29
C PRO A 215 8.92 -20.73 -0.13
N GLU A 216 7.80 -21.22 0.39
CA GLU A 216 6.50 -20.65 0.07
C GLU A 216 6.21 -19.41 0.91
N VAL A 217 5.87 -18.32 0.24
CA VAL A 217 5.44 -17.06 0.85
C VAL A 217 4.02 -16.78 0.36
N VAL A 218 3.10 -16.61 1.31
CA VAL A 218 1.70 -16.32 0.99
C VAL A 218 1.37 -14.87 1.36
N LEU A 219 0.86 -14.12 0.40
CA LEU A 219 0.34 -12.77 0.58
C LEU A 219 -1.18 -12.81 0.60
N ILE A 220 -1.82 -12.18 1.59
CA ILE A 220 -3.28 -12.21 1.76
C ILE A 220 -3.82 -10.79 1.88
N GLY A 221 -4.74 -10.39 1.00
CA GLY A 221 -5.23 -9.00 0.96
C GLY A 221 -6.73 -8.91 1.18
N LYS A 222 -7.17 -8.14 2.20
CA LYS A 222 -8.60 -7.82 2.38
C LYS A 222 -9.12 -7.11 1.12
N GLY A 223 -10.08 -7.74 0.42
CA GLY A 223 -10.67 -7.25 -0.83
C GLY A 223 -12.12 -6.77 -0.69
N VAL A 224 -12.46 -6.04 0.38
CA VAL A 224 -13.81 -5.48 0.53
C VAL A 224 -13.97 -4.24 -0.37
N CYS A 225 -14.49 -4.44 -1.57
CA CYS A 225 -14.56 -3.45 -2.63
C CYS A 225 -15.42 -2.22 -2.27
N PHE A 226 -16.45 -2.45 -1.47
CA PHE A 226 -17.19 -1.40 -0.78
C PHE A 226 -17.72 -1.93 0.55
N ASP A 227 -17.68 -1.08 1.56
CA ASP A 227 -18.11 -1.43 2.91
C ASP A 227 -19.16 -0.44 3.42
N SER A 228 -20.42 -0.90 3.41
CA SER A 228 -21.52 -0.17 4.05
C SER A 228 -21.59 -0.40 5.56
N GLY A 229 -20.87 -1.41 6.06
CA GLY A 229 -21.00 -2.03 7.36
C GLY A 229 -22.06 -3.12 7.45
N GLY A 230 -22.80 -3.37 6.37
CA GLY A 230 -23.91 -4.32 6.40
C GLY A 230 -25.06 -3.79 7.27
N LEU A 231 -25.73 -4.67 8.02
CA LEU A 231 -26.87 -4.27 8.84
C LEU A 231 -26.48 -3.36 10.01
N ASP A 232 -25.27 -3.48 10.54
CA ASP A 232 -24.63 -2.52 11.44
C ASP A 232 -24.05 -1.34 10.63
N ILE A 233 -24.95 -0.60 9.97
CA ILE A 233 -24.61 0.41 8.98
C ILE A 233 -23.67 1.51 9.50
N LYS A 234 -22.65 1.85 8.71
CA LYS A 234 -21.77 2.98 8.97
C LYS A 234 -22.51 4.32 8.88
N PRO A 235 -22.13 5.33 9.69
CA PRO A 235 -22.60 6.69 9.47
C PRO A 235 -22.03 7.26 8.14
N PRO A 236 -22.71 8.22 7.49
CA PRO A 236 -22.33 8.70 6.15
C PRO A 236 -20.88 9.18 6.02
N GLY A 237 -20.36 9.86 7.04
CA GLY A 237 -18.97 10.35 7.05
C GLY A 237 -17.94 9.23 7.03
N ALA A 238 -18.19 8.13 7.74
CA ALA A 238 -17.33 6.96 7.75
C ALA A 238 -17.44 6.17 6.44
N MET A 239 -18.65 6.09 5.87
CA MET A 239 -18.92 5.35 4.62
C MET A 239 -18.31 6.02 3.38
N ARG A 240 -18.18 7.35 3.36
CA ARG A 240 -17.78 8.13 2.17
C ARG A 240 -16.48 7.69 1.50
N THR A 241 -15.54 7.12 2.25
CA THR A 241 -14.24 6.66 1.72
C THR A 241 -14.12 5.15 1.59
N MET A 242 -15.21 4.39 1.83
CA MET A 242 -15.15 2.92 1.91
C MET A 242 -14.92 2.19 0.58
N LYS A 243 -14.82 2.91 -0.54
CA LYS A 243 -14.16 2.36 -1.75
C LYS A 243 -12.72 1.91 -1.49
N LYS A 244 -12.06 2.46 -0.45
CA LYS A 244 -10.69 2.13 -0.09
C LYS A 244 -10.56 0.82 0.68
N ASP A 245 -11.67 0.16 1.03
CA ASP A 245 -11.66 -0.95 1.97
C ASP A 245 -11.14 -2.28 1.38
N MET A 246 -10.83 -2.23 0.08
CA MET A 246 -10.03 -3.20 -0.67
C MET A 246 -8.54 -2.84 -0.70
N GLY A 247 -8.11 -1.87 0.13
CA GLY A 247 -6.73 -1.40 0.19
C GLY A 247 -5.75 -2.53 0.52
N GLY A 248 -6.17 -3.51 1.33
CA GLY A 248 -5.38 -4.71 1.59
C GLY A 248 -5.06 -5.51 0.33
N ALA A 249 -6.07 -5.76 -0.50
CA ALA A 249 -5.91 -6.40 -1.81
C ALA A 249 -4.97 -5.61 -2.73
N ALA A 250 -5.16 -4.30 -2.83
CA ALA A 250 -4.28 -3.42 -3.60
C ALA A 250 -2.80 -3.53 -3.17
N HIS A 251 -2.54 -3.62 -1.86
CA HIS A 251 -1.17 -3.75 -1.34
C HIS A 251 -0.55 -5.10 -1.69
N VAL A 252 -1.27 -6.21 -1.56
CA VAL A 252 -0.70 -7.52 -1.89
C VAL A 252 -0.52 -7.72 -3.38
N LEU A 253 -1.37 -7.14 -4.23
CA LEU A 253 -1.18 -7.14 -5.69
C LEU A 253 0.05 -6.30 -6.08
N GLY A 254 0.22 -5.11 -5.48
CA GLY A 254 1.43 -4.30 -5.67
C GLY A 254 2.70 -5.00 -5.17
N LEU A 255 2.65 -5.65 -4.00
CA LEU A 255 3.77 -6.41 -3.46
C LEU A 255 4.10 -7.64 -4.32
N ALA A 256 3.09 -8.36 -4.80
CA ALA A 256 3.27 -9.49 -5.71
C ALA A 256 3.94 -9.05 -7.01
N HIS A 257 3.54 -7.90 -7.57
CA HIS A 257 4.22 -7.30 -8.71
C HIS A 257 5.72 -7.12 -8.44
N LEU A 258 6.11 -6.58 -7.27
CA LEU A 258 7.52 -6.36 -6.93
C LEU A 258 8.28 -7.68 -6.79
N VAL A 259 7.70 -8.65 -6.09
CA VAL A 259 8.30 -9.99 -5.90
C VAL A 259 8.56 -10.68 -7.24
N MET A 260 7.57 -10.67 -8.14
CA MET A 260 7.67 -11.30 -9.46
C MET A 260 8.62 -10.53 -10.39
N SER A 261 8.58 -9.19 -10.37
CA SER A 261 9.48 -8.34 -11.18
C SER A 261 10.95 -8.54 -10.79
N ALA A 262 11.24 -8.60 -9.48
CA ALA A 262 12.57 -8.87 -8.95
C ALA A 262 12.98 -10.35 -9.04
N ARG A 263 12.06 -11.23 -9.47
CA ARG A 263 12.25 -12.68 -9.58
C ARG A 263 12.82 -13.30 -8.30
N LEU A 264 12.28 -12.91 -7.14
CA LEU A 264 12.75 -13.45 -5.87
C LEU A 264 12.61 -15.00 -5.87
N PRO A 265 13.57 -15.75 -5.31
CA PRO A 265 13.53 -17.21 -5.24
C PRO A 265 12.57 -17.68 -4.15
N VAL A 266 11.27 -17.44 -4.36
CA VAL A 266 10.15 -17.87 -3.53
C VAL A 266 9.12 -18.59 -4.37
N ARG A 267 8.33 -19.46 -3.73
CA ARG A 267 7.05 -19.93 -4.27
C ARG A 267 5.98 -18.97 -3.77
N LEU A 268 5.54 -18.06 -4.63
CA LEU A 268 4.57 -17.03 -4.27
C LEU A 268 3.14 -17.55 -4.43
N ARG A 269 2.32 -17.33 -3.41
CA ARG A 269 0.85 -17.42 -3.52
C ARG A 269 0.24 -16.10 -3.08
N VAL A 270 -0.78 -15.60 -3.80
CA VAL A 270 -1.52 -14.39 -3.43
C VAL A 270 -3.00 -14.74 -3.32
N LEU A 271 -3.59 -14.46 -2.16
CA LEU A 271 -4.99 -14.73 -1.89
C LEU A 271 -5.74 -13.41 -1.63
N VAL A 272 -6.78 -13.16 -2.41
CA VAL A 272 -7.64 -11.98 -2.23
C VAL A 272 -9.10 -12.43 -2.11
N PRO A 273 -9.66 -12.48 -0.89
CA PRO A 273 -11.11 -12.59 -0.72
C PRO A 273 -11.76 -11.26 -1.12
N ALA A 274 -12.38 -11.24 -2.30
CA ALA A 274 -13.02 -10.06 -2.88
C ALA A 274 -14.54 -10.11 -2.69
N VAL A 275 -15.09 -9.13 -1.99
CA VAL A 275 -16.51 -9.04 -1.63
C VAL A 275 -16.98 -7.58 -1.63
N GLU A 276 -18.29 -7.36 -1.59
CA GLU A 276 -18.89 -6.11 -1.15
C GLU A 276 -19.75 -6.39 0.10
N ASN A 277 -19.56 -5.62 1.18
CA ASN A 277 -20.37 -5.73 2.39
C ASN A 277 -21.62 -4.86 2.25
N ALA A 278 -22.66 -5.44 1.67
CA ALA A 278 -23.87 -4.76 1.25
C ALA A 278 -25.04 -4.90 2.23
N ILE A 279 -26.03 -4.01 2.10
CA ILE A 279 -27.31 -4.07 2.80
C ILE A 279 -28.36 -4.62 1.84
N ALA A 280 -28.86 -5.81 2.15
CA ALA A 280 -29.98 -6.45 1.45
C ALA A 280 -30.72 -7.43 2.37
N GLY A 281 -31.87 -7.94 1.92
CA GLY A 281 -32.68 -8.88 2.71
C GLY A 281 -31.98 -10.20 3.04
N ASN A 282 -30.99 -10.60 2.24
CA ASN A 282 -30.16 -11.78 2.43
C ASN A 282 -28.81 -11.49 3.11
N ALA A 283 -28.56 -10.29 3.64
CA ALA A 283 -27.36 -9.99 4.42
C ALA A 283 -27.24 -10.91 5.65
N PHE A 284 -26.00 -11.21 6.04
CA PHE A 284 -25.70 -11.82 7.34
C PHE A 284 -26.02 -10.83 8.47
N ARG A 285 -26.28 -11.35 9.68
CA ARG A 285 -26.93 -10.60 10.75
C ARG A 285 -26.16 -10.71 12.06
N PRO A 286 -26.26 -9.71 12.96
CA PRO A 286 -25.89 -9.90 14.35
C PRO A 286 -26.58 -11.12 14.95
N GLY A 287 -25.81 -11.98 15.61
CA GLY A 287 -26.24 -13.26 16.18
C GLY A 287 -26.21 -14.45 15.21
N ASP A 288 -25.94 -14.25 13.91
CA ASP A 288 -25.64 -15.38 13.02
C ASP A 288 -24.36 -16.10 13.52
N VAL A 289 -24.29 -17.41 13.31
CA VAL A 289 -23.09 -18.21 13.59
C VAL A 289 -22.62 -18.83 12.28
N ILE A 290 -21.36 -18.57 11.92
CA ILE A 290 -20.78 -18.99 10.64
C ILE A 290 -19.64 -19.96 10.90
N ALA A 291 -19.68 -21.13 10.27
CA ALA A 291 -18.57 -22.09 10.31
C ALA A 291 -17.45 -21.65 9.36
N THR A 292 -16.20 -21.64 9.84
CA THR A 292 -15.02 -21.28 9.05
C THR A 292 -14.37 -22.51 8.42
N ARG A 293 -13.53 -22.31 7.41
CA ARG A 293 -12.71 -23.37 6.79
C ARG A 293 -11.81 -24.07 7.79
N LYS A 294 -11.34 -23.36 8.82
CA LYS A 294 -10.54 -23.94 9.91
C LYS A 294 -11.34 -24.88 10.83
N GLY A 295 -12.67 -24.88 10.73
CA GLY A 295 -13.57 -25.66 11.57
C GLY A 295 -14.00 -24.95 12.86
N LEU A 296 -13.60 -23.69 13.06
CA LEU A 296 -14.13 -22.85 14.14
C LEU A 296 -15.47 -22.22 13.73
N THR A 297 -16.33 -21.95 14.70
CA THR A 297 -17.60 -21.23 14.52
C THR A 297 -17.48 -19.80 15.05
N VAL A 298 -17.92 -18.82 14.26
CA VAL A 298 -17.85 -17.40 14.62
C VAL A 298 -19.25 -16.83 14.80
N GLU A 299 -19.56 -16.33 15.98
CA GLU A 299 -20.76 -15.53 16.25
C GLU A 299 -20.54 -14.09 15.75
N ILE A 300 -21.50 -13.59 14.99
CA ILE A 300 -21.45 -12.24 14.43
C ILE A 300 -21.98 -11.27 15.48
N ASP A 301 -21.07 -10.53 16.11
CA ASP A 301 -21.41 -9.42 17.01
C ASP A 301 -21.68 -8.14 16.21
N ASN A 302 -20.85 -7.88 15.19
CA ASN A 302 -20.93 -6.67 14.38
C ASN A 302 -20.65 -6.98 12.90
N THR A 303 -21.59 -6.67 12.01
CA THR A 303 -21.45 -6.89 10.56
C THR A 303 -20.44 -5.93 9.90
N ASP A 304 -20.02 -4.86 10.59
CA ASP A 304 -18.96 -3.92 10.21
C ASP A 304 -17.55 -4.40 10.61
N ALA A 305 -17.46 -5.60 11.18
CA ALA A 305 -16.20 -6.31 11.45
C ALA A 305 -16.03 -7.49 10.49
N GLU A 306 -16.37 -7.28 9.22
CA GLU A 306 -16.38 -8.25 8.12
C GLU A 306 -15.00 -8.58 7.58
N GLY A 307 -14.07 -7.62 7.58
CA GLY A 307 -12.75 -7.80 6.98
C GLY A 307 -11.98 -8.97 7.56
N ARG A 308 -12.09 -9.19 8.87
CA ARG A 308 -11.43 -10.32 9.54
C ARG A 308 -12.14 -11.65 9.26
N LEU A 309 -13.44 -11.63 8.98
CA LEU A 309 -14.19 -12.82 8.58
C LEU A 309 -13.71 -13.29 7.22
N VAL A 310 -13.62 -12.40 6.22
CA VAL A 310 -13.19 -12.83 4.88
C VAL A 310 -11.72 -13.25 4.85
N LEU A 311 -10.87 -12.63 5.69
CA LEU A 311 -9.47 -13.02 5.84
C LEU A 311 -9.29 -14.38 6.51
N CYS A 312 -10.14 -14.76 7.47
CA CYS A 312 -9.91 -15.97 8.26
C CYS A 312 -9.96 -17.24 7.41
N ASP A 313 -10.88 -17.32 6.44
CA ASP A 313 -10.99 -18.44 5.51
C ASP A 313 -9.84 -18.43 4.49
N ALA A 314 -9.42 -17.26 4.01
CA ALA A 314 -8.23 -17.12 3.16
C ALA A 314 -6.93 -17.53 3.88
N MET A 315 -6.80 -17.18 5.17
CA MET A 315 -5.68 -17.63 6.00
C MET A 315 -5.73 -19.13 6.28
N ALA A 316 -6.92 -19.69 6.50
CA ALA A 316 -7.08 -21.13 6.73
C ALA A 316 -6.63 -21.95 5.51
N ILE A 317 -7.03 -21.58 4.29
CA ILE A 317 -6.57 -22.27 3.06
C ILE A 317 -5.08 -22.01 2.77
N ALA A 318 -4.51 -20.88 3.20
CA ALA A 318 -3.07 -20.65 3.14
C ALA A 318 -2.30 -21.61 4.06
N ALA A 319 -2.76 -21.74 5.31
CA ALA A 319 -2.10 -22.52 6.34
C ALA A 319 -2.02 -24.03 6.01
N GLU A 320 -2.95 -24.56 5.22
CA GLU A 320 -2.95 -25.97 4.76
C GLU A 320 -1.67 -26.38 4.02
N ARG A 321 -0.97 -25.42 3.41
CA ARG A 321 0.28 -25.66 2.68
C ARG A 321 1.54 -25.50 3.54
N ASN A 322 1.38 -25.13 4.81
CA ASN A 322 2.47 -24.86 5.75
C ASN A 322 3.54 -23.90 5.17
N PRO A 323 3.14 -22.69 4.70
CA PRO A 323 4.08 -21.74 4.12
C PRO A 323 5.16 -21.30 5.12
N ALA A 324 6.32 -20.90 4.58
CA ALA A 324 7.43 -20.39 5.36
C ALA A 324 7.15 -19.02 5.99
N LEU A 325 6.21 -18.27 5.39
CA LEU A 325 5.74 -16.97 5.87
C LEU A 325 4.37 -16.63 5.27
N MET A 326 3.45 -16.18 6.13
CA MET A 326 2.21 -15.51 5.71
C MET A 326 2.28 -14.03 6.03
N ILE A 327 1.91 -13.18 5.09
CA ILE A 327 1.78 -11.73 5.29
C ILE A 327 0.40 -11.32 4.81
N ASP A 328 -0.38 -10.68 5.67
CA ASP A 328 -1.65 -10.10 5.27
C ASP A 328 -1.70 -8.57 5.43
N PHE A 329 -2.41 -7.92 4.52
CA PHE A 329 -2.70 -6.49 4.55
C PHE A 329 -4.21 -6.28 4.57
N ALA A 330 -4.66 -5.37 5.43
CA ALA A 330 -6.06 -5.03 5.55
C ALA A 330 -6.27 -3.59 6.01
N THR A 331 -7.29 -2.93 5.48
CA THR A 331 -7.84 -1.68 6.03
C THR A 331 -8.78 -2.01 7.18
N LEU A 332 -8.27 -2.70 8.20
CA LEU A 332 -9.10 -3.53 9.07
C LEU A 332 -9.85 -2.74 10.14
N THR A 333 -9.22 -1.76 10.78
CA THR A 333 -9.85 -1.09 11.93
C THR A 333 -9.76 0.44 11.92
N GLY A 334 -10.78 1.09 12.48
CA GLY A 334 -10.66 2.48 12.94
C GLY A 334 -9.62 2.64 14.05
N ALA A 335 -9.49 1.62 14.91
CA ALA A 335 -8.66 1.66 16.10
C ALA A 335 -7.16 1.77 15.80
N ALA A 336 -6.64 1.08 14.78
CA ALA A 336 -5.23 1.18 14.40
C ALA A 336 -4.87 2.61 13.97
N ARG A 337 -5.74 3.25 13.19
CA ARG A 337 -5.58 4.64 12.75
C ARG A 337 -5.61 5.64 13.89
N THR A 338 -6.42 5.37 14.93
CA THR A 338 -6.39 6.15 16.17
C THR A 338 -5.09 5.94 16.95
N ALA A 339 -4.50 4.74 16.91
CA ALA A 339 -3.30 4.39 17.65
C ALA A 339 -2.01 4.94 17.01
N VAL A 340 -1.83 4.77 15.69
CA VAL A 340 -0.57 5.13 14.98
C VAL A 340 -0.74 6.28 13.98
N GLY A 341 -1.95 6.83 13.83
CA GLY A 341 -2.24 7.85 12.83
C GLY A 341 -2.50 7.26 11.44
N THR A 342 -2.47 8.12 10.42
CA THR A 342 -2.81 7.77 9.02
C THR A 342 -1.60 7.64 8.10
N GLU A 343 -0.41 7.91 8.61
CA GLU A 343 0.84 7.94 7.84
C GLU A 343 1.82 6.82 8.24
N LEU A 344 1.42 5.92 9.15
CA LEU A 344 2.17 4.74 9.62
C LEU A 344 1.35 3.47 9.43
N ALA A 345 1.96 2.39 8.94
CA ALA A 345 1.31 1.08 8.87
C ALA A 345 1.43 0.36 10.24
N ALA A 346 0.29 0.01 10.85
CA ALA A 346 0.30 -0.75 12.10
C ALA A 346 0.56 -2.23 11.78
N MET A 347 1.57 -2.81 12.41
CA MET A 347 2.03 -4.18 12.17
C MET A 347 1.83 -5.03 13.42
N PHE A 348 1.34 -6.24 13.23
CA PHE A 348 1.29 -7.30 14.24
C PHE A 348 2.06 -8.50 13.71
N SER A 349 2.68 -9.27 14.60
CA SER A 349 3.44 -10.46 14.21
C SER A 349 3.59 -11.39 15.39
N ASN A 350 3.43 -12.69 15.14
CA ASN A 350 3.74 -13.75 16.09
C ASN A 350 5.23 -14.15 16.09
N ASP A 351 6.02 -13.55 15.19
CA ASP A 351 7.48 -13.74 15.09
C ASP A 351 8.18 -12.39 15.32
N ASP A 352 8.96 -12.32 16.41
CA ASP A 352 9.71 -11.12 16.81
C ASP A 352 10.82 -10.75 15.83
N ALA A 353 11.51 -11.75 15.27
CA ALA A 353 12.63 -11.53 14.37
C ALA A 353 12.14 -10.99 13.02
N VAL A 354 11.05 -11.56 12.49
CA VAL A 354 10.39 -11.08 11.28
C VAL A 354 9.92 -9.63 11.46
N ALA A 355 9.25 -9.33 12.58
CA ALA A 355 8.76 -7.98 12.85
C ALA A 355 9.89 -6.95 12.92
N HIS A 356 10.98 -7.28 13.62
CA HIS A 356 12.12 -6.38 13.73
C HIS A 356 12.81 -6.12 12.38
N ALA A 357 12.96 -7.17 11.56
CA ALA A 357 13.58 -7.07 10.24
C ALA A 357 12.75 -6.19 9.29
N ILE A 358 11.42 -6.33 9.28
CA ILE A 358 10.53 -5.46 8.49
C ILE A 358 10.62 -4.00 8.98
N ALA A 359 10.60 -3.75 10.28
CA ALA A 359 10.71 -2.38 10.81
C ALA A 359 12.03 -1.70 10.42
N THR A 360 13.12 -2.47 10.41
CA THR A 360 14.44 -2.01 9.97
C THR A 360 14.43 -1.71 8.46
N ALA A 361 13.89 -2.62 7.65
CA ALA A 361 13.75 -2.44 6.21
C ALA A 361 12.91 -1.20 5.86
N GLY A 362 11.76 -1.02 6.52
CA GLY A 362 10.87 0.12 6.31
C GLY A 362 11.53 1.46 6.62
N SER A 363 12.36 1.51 7.67
CA SER A 363 13.15 2.71 7.99
C SER A 363 14.17 3.04 6.91
N ALA A 364 14.79 2.02 6.29
CA ALA A 364 15.78 2.21 5.23
C ALA A 364 15.18 2.70 3.90
N VAL A 365 13.91 2.38 3.62
CA VAL A 365 13.23 2.71 2.34
C VAL A 365 12.17 3.81 2.45
N ASP A 366 12.16 4.57 3.55
CA ASP A 366 11.17 5.63 3.82
C ASP A 366 9.71 5.13 3.74
N ASP A 367 9.47 3.93 4.26
CA ASP A 367 8.15 3.29 4.37
C ASP A 367 7.92 2.77 5.80
N PRO A 368 7.66 3.68 6.75
CA PRO A 368 7.69 3.34 8.17
C PRO A 368 6.50 2.45 8.60
N VAL A 369 6.82 1.44 9.40
CA VAL A 369 5.85 0.53 10.03
C VAL A 369 6.01 0.59 11.56
N TRP A 370 4.94 0.31 12.30
CA TRP A 370 4.99 0.31 13.75
C TRP A 370 4.38 -0.95 14.34
N ARG A 371 5.13 -1.65 15.20
CA ARG A 371 4.65 -2.89 15.81
C ARG A 371 3.69 -2.60 16.97
N LEU A 372 2.47 -3.12 16.88
CA LEU A 372 1.52 -3.24 17.98
C LEU A 372 1.55 -4.66 18.56
N PRO A 373 1.19 -4.85 19.84
CA PRO A 373 1.34 -6.14 20.51
C PRO A 373 0.18 -7.10 20.21
N LEU A 374 0.48 -8.40 20.10
CA LEU A 374 -0.49 -9.48 20.25
C LEU A 374 -0.67 -9.81 21.74
N HIS A 375 -1.33 -8.91 22.48
CA HIS A 375 -1.49 -9.04 23.92
C HIS A 375 -2.50 -10.13 24.28
N GLN A 376 -2.01 -11.37 24.44
CA GLN A 376 -2.81 -12.59 24.63
C GLN A 376 -3.97 -12.49 25.65
N PRO A 377 -3.85 -11.81 26.82
CA PRO A 377 -4.97 -11.67 27.75
C PRO A 377 -6.23 -11.01 27.14
N TYR A 378 -6.11 -10.20 26.09
CA TYR A 378 -7.28 -9.63 25.40
C TYR A 378 -8.04 -10.64 24.53
N ALA A 379 -7.55 -11.86 24.35
CA ALA A 379 -8.30 -12.91 23.68
C ALA A 379 -9.60 -13.27 24.41
N ALA A 380 -9.68 -13.06 25.73
CA ALA A 380 -10.92 -13.22 26.50
C ALA A 380 -12.05 -12.28 26.02
N MET A 381 -11.70 -11.17 25.35
CA MET A 381 -12.67 -10.24 24.77
C MET A 381 -13.36 -10.79 23.51
N LEU A 382 -12.84 -11.89 22.95
CA LEU A 382 -13.38 -12.57 21.77
C LEU A 382 -14.19 -13.83 22.15
N GLU A 383 -14.41 -14.10 23.44
CA GLU A 383 -15.20 -15.25 23.88
C GLU A 383 -16.68 -15.07 23.49
N SER A 384 -17.23 -16.09 22.83
CA SER A 384 -18.66 -16.18 22.54
C SER A 384 -19.35 -17.10 23.55
N LYS A 385 -20.65 -16.86 23.78
CA LYS A 385 -21.51 -17.77 24.57
C LYS A 385 -22.22 -18.82 23.71
N VAL A 386 -22.11 -18.72 22.39
CA VAL A 386 -22.85 -19.51 21.40
C VAL A 386 -21.92 -20.27 20.46
N ALA A 387 -20.82 -19.64 20.05
CA ALA A 387 -19.83 -20.14 19.10
C ALA A 387 -18.43 -20.22 19.75
N ASP A 388 -17.41 -20.56 18.97
CA ASP A 388 -16.02 -20.62 19.46
C ASP A 388 -15.43 -19.22 19.74
N LEU A 389 -15.85 -18.21 18.98
CA LEU A 389 -15.44 -16.82 19.15
C LEU A 389 -16.45 -15.83 18.55
N VAL A 390 -16.41 -14.58 19.02
CA VAL A 390 -17.11 -13.44 18.37
C VAL A 390 -16.20 -12.74 17.38
N ASN A 391 -16.76 -12.19 16.30
CA ASN A 391 -15.98 -11.42 15.33
C ASN A 391 -15.62 -10.02 15.82
N SER A 392 -16.33 -9.46 16.80
CA SER A 392 -16.05 -8.15 17.37
C SER A 392 -16.10 -8.22 18.89
N ALA A 393 -15.17 -7.54 19.55
CA ALA A 393 -15.21 -7.38 20.99
C ALA A 393 -16.25 -6.32 21.36
N SER A 394 -17.03 -6.57 22.42
CA SER A 394 -18.05 -5.63 22.92
C SER A 394 -17.47 -4.35 23.53
N SER A 395 -16.16 -4.33 23.81
CA SER A 395 -15.44 -3.17 24.35
C SER A 395 -14.92 -2.26 23.25
N PRO A 396 -15.01 -0.92 23.41
CA PRO A 396 -14.44 0.03 22.45
C PRO A 396 -12.90 0.10 22.52
N TYR A 397 -12.27 -0.54 23.51
CA TYR A 397 -10.83 -0.50 23.71
C TYR A 397 -10.12 -1.64 22.97
N ALA A 398 -8.85 -1.41 22.60
CA ALA A 398 -7.98 -2.42 21.99
C ALA A 398 -8.52 -3.02 20.67
N GLY A 399 -9.31 -2.27 19.91
CA GLY A 399 -9.93 -2.76 18.67
C GLY A 399 -8.95 -3.32 17.62
N ALA A 400 -7.77 -2.70 17.46
CA ALA A 400 -6.74 -3.21 16.56
C ALA A 400 -6.12 -4.51 17.06
N ILE A 401 -5.86 -4.60 18.37
CA ILE A 401 -5.27 -5.79 19.00
C ILE A 401 -6.26 -6.96 18.96
N THR A 402 -7.53 -6.74 19.27
CA THR A 402 -8.56 -7.79 19.24
C THR A 402 -8.81 -8.28 17.80
N ALA A 403 -8.75 -7.40 16.80
CA ALA A 403 -8.79 -7.81 15.40
C ALA A 403 -7.60 -8.70 15.01
N ALA A 404 -6.38 -8.32 15.42
CA ALA A 404 -5.18 -9.11 15.17
C ALA A 404 -5.22 -10.46 15.92
N LEU A 405 -5.66 -10.49 17.19
CA LEU A 405 -5.84 -11.73 17.95
C LEU A 405 -6.88 -12.66 17.32
N PHE A 406 -7.94 -12.11 16.72
CA PHE A 406 -8.90 -12.89 15.94
C PHE A 406 -8.19 -13.57 14.75
N LEU A 407 -7.41 -12.83 13.96
CA LEU A 407 -6.69 -13.37 12.81
C LEU A 407 -5.60 -14.37 13.21
N GLU A 408 -4.90 -14.15 14.33
CA GLU A 408 -3.87 -15.06 14.85
C GLU A 408 -4.41 -16.48 15.05
N ARG A 409 -5.70 -16.62 15.42
CA ARG A 409 -6.37 -17.93 15.53
C ARG A 409 -6.35 -18.70 14.22
N PHE A 410 -6.23 -18.05 13.07
CA PHE A 410 -6.24 -18.67 11.74
C PHE A 410 -4.85 -18.84 11.13
N ALA A 411 -3.82 -18.23 11.72
CA ALA A 411 -2.41 -18.41 11.30
C ALA A 411 -1.83 -19.80 11.62
N ALA A 412 -2.55 -20.62 12.41
CA ALA A 412 -2.18 -22.01 12.74
C ALA A 412 -0.78 -22.19 13.35
N GLY A 413 -0.25 -21.17 14.03
CA GLY A 413 1.08 -21.20 14.64
C GLY A 413 2.24 -21.04 13.65
N LEU A 414 1.96 -20.82 12.36
CA LEU A 414 2.95 -20.54 11.34
C LEU A 414 3.44 -19.08 11.45
N PRO A 415 4.67 -18.76 10.96
CA PRO A 415 5.16 -17.38 10.93
C PRO A 415 4.21 -16.48 10.16
N TRP A 416 3.72 -15.44 10.84
CA TRP A 416 2.64 -14.60 10.32
C TRP A 416 2.83 -13.14 10.72
N VAL A 417 2.59 -12.25 9.75
CA VAL A 417 2.59 -10.80 9.92
C VAL A 417 1.28 -10.24 9.38
N HIS A 418 0.64 -9.37 10.15
CA HIS A 418 -0.56 -8.64 9.78
C HIS A 418 -0.29 -7.14 9.74
N PHE A 419 -0.78 -6.48 8.70
CA PHE A 419 -0.78 -5.03 8.57
C PHE A 419 -2.19 -4.46 8.58
N ASP A 420 -2.49 -3.63 9.58
CA ASP A 420 -3.69 -2.79 9.64
C ASP A 420 -3.34 -1.38 9.14
N ILE A 421 -3.81 -1.05 7.93
CA ILE A 421 -3.37 0.12 7.17
C ILE A 421 -4.49 1.13 6.91
N MET A 422 -4.13 2.41 6.77
CA MET A 422 -5.08 3.44 6.34
C MET A 422 -5.40 3.33 4.84
N ALA A 423 -4.37 3.02 4.03
CA ALA A 423 -4.41 2.96 2.56
C ALA A 423 -4.87 4.27 1.90
N TRP A 424 -4.66 5.42 2.57
CA TRP A 424 -5.18 6.71 2.11
C TRP A 424 -4.44 7.90 2.72
N ASN A 425 -4.02 8.84 1.88
CA ASN A 425 -3.50 10.15 2.26
C ASN A 425 -4.66 11.14 2.47
N LEU A 426 -4.78 11.68 3.68
CA LEU A 426 -5.77 12.75 3.99
C LEU A 426 -5.39 14.13 3.44
N ARG A 427 -4.15 14.29 3.01
CA ARG A 427 -3.59 15.54 2.47
C ARG A 427 -2.46 15.19 1.50
N ALA A 428 -2.22 16.07 0.54
CA ALA A 428 -1.03 15.97 -0.28
C ALA A 428 0.25 16.24 0.53
N ARG A 429 1.26 15.41 0.33
CA ARG A 429 2.65 15.60 0.77
C ARG A 429 3.57 15.36 -0.44
N PRO A 430 4.81 15.87 -0.46
CA PRO A 430 5.77 15.55 -1.52
C PRO A 430 5.89 14.03 -1.76
N GLY A 431 5.67 13.58 -2.99
CA GLY A 431 5.66 12.16 -3.39
C GLY A 431 4.37 11.39 -3.05
N ARG A 432 3.45 12.00 -2.31
CA ARG A 432 2.29 11.34 -1.68
C ARG A 432 1.03 12.19 -1.91
N PRO A 433 0.39 12.11 -3.09
CA PRO A 433 -0.82 12.85 -3.40
C PRO A 433 -1.99 12.41 -2.50
N GLU A 434 -2.97 13.30 -2.30
CA GLU A 434 -4.20 12.97 -1.60
C GLU A 434 -4.98 11.88 -2.36
N GLY A 435 -5.55 10.91 -1.63
CA GLY A 435 -6.21 9.75 -2.23
C GLY A 435 -5.67 8.43 -1.71
N GLY A 436 -5.89 7.35 -2.46
CA GLY A 436 -5.32 6.03 -2.18
C GLY A 436 -3.80 6.09 -2.02
N GLU A 437 -3.24 5.23 -1.17
CA GLU A 437 -1.79 5.21 -0.92
C GLU A 437 -1.29 3.82 -0.52
N ALA A 438 -0.08 3.49 -0.95
CA ALA A 438 0.65 2.30 -0.51
C ALA A 438 1.45 2.59 0.76
N MET A 439 1.36 1.71 1.76
CA MET A 439 1.98 1.85 3.08
C MET A 439 2.47 0.50 3.59
N GLY A 440 3.72 0.42 4.06
CA GLY A 440 4.36 -0.82 4.51
C GLY A 440 4.69 -1.83 3.39
N MET A 441 4.19 -1.63 2.17
CA MET A 441 4.42 -2.50 1.02
C MET A 441 5.90 -2.55 0.62
N ARG A 442 6.60 -1.41 0.58
CA ARG A 442 8.02 -1.36 0.23
C ARG A 442 8.89 -1.86 1.37
N ALA A 443 8.47 -1.63 2.62
CA ALA A 443 9.13 -2.21 3.80
C ALA A 443 9.14 -3.75 3.76
N VAL A 444 7.98 -4.35 3.46
CA VAL A 444 7.85 -5.81 3.30
C VAL A 444 8.65 -6.30 2.10
N PHE A 445 8.58 -5.61 0.96
CA PHE A 445 9.37 -5.99 -0.21
C PHE A 445 10.86 -5.99 0.08
N GLU A 446 11.40 -4.95 0.72
CA GLU A 446 12.81 -4.86 1.06
C GLU A 446 13.24 -5.96 2.04
N TYR A 447 12.37 -6.28 2.99
CA TYR A 447 12.57 -7.42 3.89
C TYR A 447 12.62 -8.75 3.12
N LEU A 448 11.66 -9.02 2.24
CA LEU A 448 11.61 -10.25 1.44
C LEU A 448 12.82 -10.36 0.53
N ARG A 449 13.18 -9.27 -0.15
CA ARG A 449 14.37 -9.17 -0.99
C ARG A 449 15.61 -9.53 -0.20
N SER A 450 15.81 -8.94 0.98
CA SER A 450 16.96 -9.22 1.85
C SER A 450 16.97 -10.65 2.40
N ARG A 451 15.80 -11.20 2.76
CA ARG A 451 15.68 -12.55 3.34
C ARG A 451 15.89 -13.66 2.31
N PHE A 452 15.39 -13.46 1.11
CA PHE A 452 15.37 -14.48 0.06
C PHE A 452 16.30 -14.10 -1.11
N THR A 453 17.35 -13.31 -0.90
CA THR A 453 18.37 -13.12 -1.95
C THR A 453 19.05 -14.48 -2.26
N PRO A 454 19.34 -14.81 -3.53
CA PRO A 454 20.12 -16.00 -3.91
C PRO A 454 21.47 -16.13 -3.21
#